data_AF-A0A9D6IY59-F1
#
_entry.id   AF-A0A9D6IY59-F1
#
_cell.length_a   1.000
_cell.length_b   1.000
_cell.length_c   1.000
_cell.angle_alpha   90.00
_cell.angle_beta   90.00
_cell.angle_gamma   90.00
#
_symmetry.space_group_name_H-M   'P 1'
#
loop_
_entity.id
_entity.type
_entity.pdbx_description
1 polymer ?
#
loop_
_entity_poly.entity_id
_entity_poly.type
_entity_poly.pdbx_seq_one_letter_code
_entity_poly.pdbx_strand_id
1 'polypeptide(L)' 'MEAVRKALEAKGYKITSAEVQMVPKTTVNLDEEAALKALRLIDRIEDLDDVQRVFSNADFSDAVLEKIHSNV' A
#
# COMPACT_ATOMS: atom_id res chain seq x y z
N MET A 1 19.69 -4.14 -0.05
CA MET A 1 19.08 -3.36 1.05
C MET A 1 19.91 -3.36 2.33
N GLU A 2 20.57 -4.46 2.70
CA GLU A 2 21.30 -4.57 3.97
C GLU A 2 22.42 -3.54 4.18
N ALA A 3 23.19 -3.22 3.13
CA ALA A 3 24.26 -2.21 3.21
C ALA A 3 23.73 -0.81 3.55
N VAL A 4 22.59 -0.41 2.96
CA VAL A 4 21.96 0.89 3.23
C VAL A 4 21.39 0.92 4.65
N ARG A 5 20.75 -0.16 5.08
CA ARG A 5 20.24 -0.30 6.46
C ARG A 5 21.35 -0.15 7.49
N LYS A 6 22.45 -0.91 7.34
CA LYS A 6 23.61 -0.85 8.22
C LYS A 6 24.24 0.54 8.26
N ALA A 7 24.30 1.24 7.12
CA ALA A 7 24.81 2.60 7.05
C ALA A 7 23.94 3.61 7.82
N LEU A 8 22.61 3.44 7.80
CA LEU A 8 21.69 4.28 8.57
C LEU A 8 21.76 4.00 10.07
N GLU A 9 21.83 2.73 10.47
CA GLU A 9 21.99 2.32 11.88
C GLU A 9 23.32 2.80 12.46
N ALA A 10 24.41 2.72 11.70
CA ALA A 10 25.73 3.24 12.10
C ALA A 10 25.73 4.77 12.33
N LYS A 11 24.79 5.49 11.71
CA LYS A 11 24.57 6.92 11.93
C LYS A 11 23.59 7.22 13.08
N GLY A 12 23.12 6.20 13.80
CA GLY A 12 22.24 6.34 14.96
C GLY A 12 20.75 6.44 14.61
N TYR A 13 20.35 6.22 13.35
CA TYR A 13 18.93 6.22 12.97
C TYR A 13 18.27 4.90 13.38
N LYS A 14 17.13 5.00 14.07
CA LYS A 14 16.29 3.84 14.37
C LYS A 14 15.42 3.52 13.16
N ILE A 15 15.68 2.38 12.51
CA ILE A 15 14.87 1.91 11.40
C ILE A 15 13.57 1.33 11.92
N THR A 16 12.43 1.88 11.49
CA THR A 16 11.09 1.41 11.87
C THR A 16 10.64 0.24 11.01
N SER A 17 10.90 0.27 9.70
CA SER A 17 10.69 -0.84 8.78
C SER A 17 11.68 -0.79 7.62
N ALA A 18 12.00 -1.95 7.05
CA ALA A 18 12.81 -2.07 5.85
C ALA A 18 12.43 -3.35 5.12
N GLU A 19 11.62 -3.22 4.08
CA GLU A 19 11.10 -4.35 3.30
C GLU A 19 11.11 -4.09 1.81
N VAL A 20 11.18 -5.16 1.03
CA VAL A 20 11.11 -5.10 -0.43
C VAL A 20 9.64 -5.02 -0.83
N GLN A 21 9.23 -3.86 -1.34
CA GLN A 21 7.90 -3.60 -1.87
C GLN A 21 7.98 -3.28 -3.37
N MET A 22 6.88 -3.52 -4.08
CA MET A 22 6.74 -3.11 -5.47
C MET A 22 6.17 -1.69 -5.51
N VAL A 23 7.01 -0.71 -5.90
CA VAL A 23 6.59 0.69 -6.04
C VAL A 23 6.25 0.96 -7.51
N PRO A 24 5.02 1.38 -7.83
CA PRO A 24 4.63 1.69 -9.20
C PRO A 24 5.35 2.95 -9.69
N LYS A 25 5.71 2.98 -10.98
CA LYS A 25 6.38 4.15 -11.60
C LYS A 25 5.43 5.33 -11.84
N THR A 26 4.14 5.05 -11.96
CA THR A 26 3.08 6.01 -12.25
C THR A 26 1.82 5.60 -11.50
N THR A 27 1.07 6.56 -10.99
CA THR A 27 -0.21 6.33 -10.33
C THR A 27 -1.39 6.64 -11.26
N VAL A 28 -2.54 6.04 -10.98
CA VAL A 28 -3.80 6.28 -11.71
C VAL A 28 -4.85 6.75 -10.73
N ASN A 29 -5.34 7.97 -10.93
CA ASN A 29 -6.48 8.50 -10.18
C ASN A 29 -7.75 7.74 -10.57
N LEU A 30 -8.50 7.31 -9.57
CA LEU A 30 -9.80 6.68 -9.74
C LEU A 30 -10.89 7.66 -9.29
N ASP A 31 -12.03 7.63 -9.99
CA ASP A 31 -13.25 8.25 -9.45
C ASP A 31 -13.78 7.44 -8.25
N GLU A 32 -14.75 7.99 -7.53
CA GLU A 32 -15.26 7.39 -6.29
C GLU A 32 -15.83 5.98 -6.51
N GLU A 33 -16.54 5.75 -7.62
CA GLU A 33 -17.14 4.44 -7.92
C GLU A 33 -16.06 3.39 -8.26
N ALA A 34 -15.10 3.75 -9.10
CA ALA A 34 -13.99 2.90 -9.48
C ALA A 34 -13.07 2.61 -8.28
N ALA A 35 -12.83 3.60 -7.43
CA ALA A 35 -12.02 3.45 -6.22
C ALA A 35 -12.66 2.46 -5.23
N LEU A 36 -13.98 2.57 -5.00
CA LEU A 36 -14.73 1.61 -4.17
C LEU A 36 -14.67 0.19 -4.73
N LYS A 37 -14.82 0.02 -6.05
CA LYS A 37 -14.71 -1.29 -6.70
C LYS A 37 -13.30 -1.86 -6.60
N ALA A 38 -12.28 -1.03 -6.81
CA ALA A 38 -10.89 -1.44 -6.73
C ALA A 38 -10.51 -1.88 -5.31
N LEU A 39 -10.95 -1.16 -4.28
CA LEU A 39 -10.70 -1.53 -2.88
C LEU A 39 -11.38 -2.85 -2.52
N ARG A 40 -12.66 -3.03 -2.85
CA ARG A 40 -13.34 -4.32 -2.64
C ARG A 40 -12.66 -5.48 -3.34
N LEU A 41 -12.09 -5.24 -4.52
CA LEU A 41 -11.31 -6.24 -5.24
C LEU A 41 -10.01 -6.56 -4.50
N ILE A 42 -9.29 -5.54 -4.02
CA ILE A 42 -8.06 -5.70 -3.23
C ILE A 42 -8.37 -6.51 -1.97
N ASP A 43 -9.37 -6.11 -1.19
CA ASP A 43 -9.80 -6.82 0.03
C ASP A 43 -10.08 -8.30 -0.26
N ARG A 44 -10.81 -8.58 -1.35
CA ARG A 44 -11.17 -9.95 -1.72
C ARG A 44 -9.97 -10.79 -2.14
N ILE A 45 -8.95 -10.16 -2.73
CA ILE A 45 -7.70 -10.84 -3.11
C ILE A 45 -6.85 -11.08 -1.87
N GLU A 46 -6.83 -10.15 -0.91
CA GLU A 46 -6.11 -10.29 0.36
C GLU A 46 -6.70 -11.39 1.26
N ASP A 47 -8.00 -11.64 1.17
CA ASP A 47 -8.68 -12.73 1.87
C ASP A 47 -8.31 -14.14 1.37
N LEU A 48 -7.58 -14.26 0.26
CA LEU A 48 -7.19 -15.55 -0.29
C LEU A 48 -5.97 -16.11 0.45
N ASP A 49 -6.07 -17.34 0.96
CA ASP A 49 -5.01 -18.00 1.74
C ASP A 49 -3.65 -18.07 1.01
N ASP A 50 -3.67 -18.14 -0.32
CA ASP A 50 -2.48 -18.24 -1.17
C ASP A 50 -1.86 -16.87 -1.52
N VAL A 51 -2.54 -15.76 -1.22
CA VAL A 51 -2.07 -14.41 -1.52
C VAL A 51 -1.25 -13.88 -0.36
N GLN A 52 0.03 -13.60 -0.66
CA GLN A 52 0.95 -13.09 0.36
C GLN A 52 0.93 -11.56 0.45
N ARG A 53 0.84 -10.86 -0.69
CA ARG A 53 0.92 -9.40 -0.80
C ARG A 53 0.19 -8.92 -2.05
N VAL A 54 -0.56 -7.83 -1.94
CA VAL A 54 -1.21 -7.13 -3.07
C VAL A 54 -0.55 -5.76 -3.25
N PHE A 55 -0.30 -5.38 -4.49
CA PHE A 55 0.23 -4.07 -4.85
C PHE A 55 -0.62 -3.47 -5.96
N SER A 56 -0.93 -2.19 -5.85
CA SER A 56 -1.72 -1.45 -6.84
C SER A 56 -1.06 -0.11 -7.13
N ASN A 57 -1.29 0.40 -8.35
CA ASN A 57 -0.92 1.75 -8.74
C ASN A 57 -2.11 2.72 -8.69
N ALA A 58 -3.25 2.28 -8.15
CA ALA A 58 -4.40 3.13 -7.90
C ALA A 58 -4.05 4.21 -6.87
N ASP A 59 -4.41 5.45 -7.19
CA ASP A 59 -4.33 6.58 -6.28
C ASP A 59 -5.70 6.78 -5.64
N PHE A 60 -5.78 6.53 -4.33
CA PHE A 60 -7.00 6.67 -3.56
C PHE A 60 -6.96 8.01 -2.82
N SER A 61 -7.84 8.93 -3.21
CA SER A 61 -7.95 10.21 -2.50
C SER A 61 -8.39 10.01 -1.05
N ASP A 62 -7.89 10.83 -0.14
CA ASP A 62 -8.22 10.79 1.30
C ASP A 62 -9.73 10.75 1.57
N ALA A 63 -10.52 11.51 0.80
CA ALA A 63 -11.97 11.55 0.94
C ALA A 63 -12.66 10.19 0.68
N VAL A 64 -12.11 9.37 -0.23
CA VAL A 64 -12.62 8.03 -0.53
C VAL A 64 -12.23 7.05 0.59
N LEU A 65 -10.99 7.15 1.09
CA LEU A 65 -10.52 6.34 2.20
C LEU A 65 -11.33 6.60 3.48
N GLU A 66 -11.60 7.87 3.80
CA GLU A 66 -12.43 8.24 4.96
C GLU A 66 -13.84 7.68 4.88
N LYS A 67 -14.50 7.76 3.71
CA LYS A 67 -15.86 7.22 3.49
C LYS A 67 -15.94 5.71 3.67
N ILE A 68 -14.86 4.99 3.40
CA ILE A 68 -14.81 3.53 3.52
C ILE A 68 -14.57 3.12 4.96
N HIS A 69 -13.60 3.77 5.63
CA HIS A 69 -13.33 3.53 7.06
C HIS A 69 -14.51 3.87 7.98
N SER A 70 -15.41 4.77 7.56
CA SER A 70 -16.61 5.13 8.33
C SER A 70 -17.83 4.23 8.05
N ASN A 71 -17.75 3.34 7.06
CA ASN A 71 -18.81 2.38 6.70
C ASN A 71 -18.51 0.93 7.12
N VAL A 72 -17.50 0.71 7.99
CA VAL A 72 -17.18 -0.57 8.65
C VAL A 72 -17.40 -0.44 10.15
#